data_AF-A0A959G3T7-F1
#
_entry.id   AF-A0A959G3T7-F1
#
_cell.length_a   1.000
_cell.length_b   1.000
_cell.length_c   1.000
_cell.angle_alpha   90.00
_cell.angle_beta   90.00
_cell.angle_gamma   90.00
#
_symmetry.space_group_name_H-M   'P 1'
#
loop_
_entity.id
_entity.type
_entity.pdbx_description
1 polymer ?
#
loop_
_entity_poly.entity_id
_entity_poly.type
_entity_poly.pdbx_seq_one_letter_code
_entity_poly.pdbx_strand_id
1 'polypeptide(L)'
;MRLHLLTLCIVLLFSSCASITGFEEGRTNGENKHSVLASANFTYIPDLGDDSILGSSGGAPFIEASYKYGIKEKLDIGIRANTFLNLAVNSKFQLLGDQQSKGALSTGIELGIFAGLSVWNVQIPLMASYYPKDNICLYVNPRYIFQTAGAQTEGANYIGSNLGVLFGSKNKFGIDLAFYKVGAASEFATMLNLGLGYKFVF
;
A
#
# COMPACT_ATOMS: atom_id res chain seq x y z
N MET A 1 -24.54 -19.95 18.19
CA MET A 1 -23.55 -20.21 17.12
C MET A 1 -23.39 -19.07 16.10
N ARG A 2 -24.45 -18.35 15.70
CA ARG A 2 -24.33 -17.24 14.72
C ARG A 2 -23.64 -15.96 15.23
N LEU A 3 -23.69 -15.67 16.53
CA LEU A 3 -23.10 -14.47 17.11
C LEU A 3 -21.57 -14.53 17.21
N HIS A 4 -21.02 -15.69 17.62
CA HIS A 4 -19.57 -15.89 17.71
C HIS A 4 -18.88 -15.93 16.34
N LEU A 5 -19.56 -16.40 15.29
CA LEU A 5 -19.05 -16.34 13.92
C LEU A 5 -18.96 -14.89 13.40
N LEU A 6 -19.94 -14.06 13.75
CA LEU A 6 -19.92 -12.63 13.40
C LEU A 6 -18.80 -11.88 14.15
N THR A 7 -18.62 -12.14 15.44
CA THR A 7 -17.54 -11.56 16.25
C THR A 7 -16.16 -12.03 15.77
N LEU A 8 -16.01 -13.30 15.39
CA LEU A 8 -14.76 -13.83 14.83
C LEU A 8 -14.45 -13.20 13.47
N CYS A 9 -15.44 -13.04 12.58
CA CYS A 9 -15.27 -12.33 11.32
C CYS A 9 -14.88 -10.85 11.53
N ILE A 10 -15.47 -10.18 12.54
CA ILE A 10 -15.14 -8.80 12.88
C ILE A 10 -13.70 -8.70 13.43
N VAL A 11 -13.25 -9.63 14.27
CA VAL A 11 -11.87 -9.67 14.80
C VAL A 11 -10.84 -9.98 13.72
N LEU A 12 -11.16 -10.85 12.76
CA LEU A 12 -10.30 -11.16 11.61
C LEU A 12 -10.22 -10.02 10.58
N LEU A 13 -11.17 -9.09 10.56
CA LEU A 13 -11.13 -7.88 9.73
C LEU A 13 -10.19 -6.79 10.29
N PHE A 14 -9.69 -6.94 11.53
CA PHE A 14 -8.84 -5.95 12.20
C PHE A 14 -7.33 -6.21 12.10
N SER A 15 -6.88 -7.32 11.50
CA SER A 15 -5.45 -7.66 11.39
C SER A 15 -4.77 -7.20 10.09
N SER A 16 -5.50 -6.65 9.10
CA SER A 16 -4.91 -6.17 7.83
C SER A 16 -5.20 -4.70 7.49
N CYS A 17 -5.32 -3.84 8.52
CA CYS A 17 -5.80 -2.46 8.35
C CYS A 17 -4.85 -1.51 7.62
N ALA A 18 -3.56 -1.85 7.52
CA ALA A 18 -2.60 -1.07 6.74
C ALA A 18 -2.80 -1.35 5.25
N SER A 19 -3.05 -0.30 4.46
CA SER A 19 -3.01 -0.41 3.00
C SER A 19 -1.58 -0.73 2.57
N ILE A 20 -1.37 -1.98 2.13
CA ILE A 20 -0.09 -2.45 1.59
C ILE A 20 -0.11 -2.53 0.06
N THR A 21 -0.97 -1.75 -0.59
CA THR A 21 -1.11 -1.74 -2.05
C THR A 21 0.09 -1.03 -2.69
N GLY A 22 0.59 -1.58 -3.79
CA GLY A 22 1.89 -1.22 -4.36
C GLY A 22 1.91 -0.49 -5.70
N PHE A 23 0.78 -0.15 -6.33
CA PHE A 23 0.73 0.43 -7.71
C PHE A 23 1.34 1.84 -7.91
N GLU A 24 2.39 2.16 -7.16
CA GLU A 24 3.17 3.38 -7.25
C GLU A 24 4.42 3.16 -8.09
N GLU A 25 4.68 4.09 -8.99
CA GLU A 25 5.91 4.14 -9.75
C GLU A 25 6.80 5.29 -9.23
N GLY A 26 8.11 5.15 -9.43
CA GLY A 26 9.09 6.12 -8.98
C GLY A 26 9.04 7.46 -9.72
N ARG A 27 8.32 7.57 -10.84
CA ARG A 27 8.04 8.86 -11.50
C ARG A 27 6.89 9.57 -10.78
N THR A 28 7.00 10.87 -10.55
CA THR A 28 5.86 11.73 -10.19
C THR A 28 4.99 12.02 -11.40
N ASN A 29 3.79 12.56 -11.15
CA ASN A 29 2.85 12.87 -12.23
C ASN A 29 3.31 14.08 -13.08
N GLY A 30 4.11 14.98 -12.51
CA GLY A 30 4.50 16.26 -13.11
C GLY A 30 3.60 17.41 -12.65
N GLU A 31 4.03 18.65 -12.85
CA GLU A 31 3.28 19.83 -12.35
C GLU A 31 1.89 19.92 -13.01
N ASN A 32 0.86 20.18 -12.19
CA ASN A 32 -0.55 20.26 -12.60
C ASN A 32 -1.12 18.99 -13.25
N LYS A 33 -0.53 17.83 -12.95
CA LYS A 33 -1.01 16.54 -13.43
C LYS A 33 -1.73 15.76 -12.35
N HIS A 34 -2.70 14.97 -12.78
CA HIS A 34 -3.59 14.24 -11.91
C HIS A 34 -3.48 12.75 -12.21
N SER A 35 -3.64 11.92 -11.18
CA SER A 35 -3.84 10.50 -11.39
C SER A 35 -4.87 9.91 -10.45
N VAL A 36 -5.67 8.99 -10.97
CA VAL A 36 -6.59 8.17 -10.18
C VAL A 36 -6.19 6.71 -10.35
N LEU A 37 -6.13 5.98 -9.25
CA LEU A 37 -5.91 4.54 -9.24
C LEU A 37 -7.11 3.88 -8.57
N ALA A 38 -7.61 2.80 -9.14
CA ALA A 38 -8.51 1.87 -8.48
C ALA A 38 -7.90 0.46 -8.54
N SER A 39 -8.04 -0.32 -7.48
CA SER A 39 -7.51 -1.68 -7.42
C SER A 39 -8.39 -2.61 -6.60
N ALA A 40 -8.41 -3.87 -7.00
CA ALA A 40 -8.95 -4.98 -6.24
C ALA A 40 -7.79 -5.82 -5.72
N ASN A 41 -7.76 -6.05 -4.42
CA ASN A 41 -6.64 -6.66 -3.74
C ASN A 41 -7.12 -7.80 -2.85
N PHE A 42 -6.26 -8.79 -2.64
CA PHE A 42 -6.50 -9.89 -1.72
C PHE A 42 -5.27 -10.05 -0.82
N THR A 43 -5.45 -9.75 0.48
CA THR A 43 -4.42 -9.98 1.49
C THR A 43 -4.57 -11.38 2.06
N TYR A 44 -3.47 -12.06 2.31
CA TYR A 44 -3.40 -13.38 2.93
C TYR A 44 -2.30 -13.43 3.98
N ILE A 45 -2.60 -14.00 5.14
CA ILE A 45 -1.65 -14.29 6.20
C ILE A 45 -1.43 -15.81 6.19
N PRO A 46 -0.29 -16.32 5.68
CA PRO A 46 0.01 -17.74 5.72
C PRO A 46 0.12 -18.24 7.16
N ASP A 47 -0.43 -19.43 7.40
CA ASP A 47 -0.15 -20.20 8.60
C ASP A 47 1.27 -20.79 8.44
N LEU A 48 2.20 -20.32 9.28
CA LEU A 48 3.59 -20.76 9.27
C LEU A 48 3.92 -21.74 10.41
N GLY A 49 2.89 -22.31 11.06
CA GLY A 49 3.02 -23.30 12.13
C GLY A 49 2.47 -22.84 13.48
N ASP A 50 2.28 -23.80 14.39
CA ASP A 50 1.52 -23.75 15.66
C ASP A 50 1.86 -22.62 16.65
N ASP A 51 2.91 -21.82 16.42
CA ASP A 51 3.37 -20.75 17.32
C ASP A 51 3.04 -19.32 16.84
N SER A 52 2.28 -19.14 15.75
CA SER A 52 1.88 -17.78 15.33
C SER A 52 0.69 -17.25 16.16
N ILE A 53 0.88 -16.15 16.89
CA ILE A 53 -0.16 -15.46 17.70
C ILE A 53 -1.42 -15.09 16.91
N LEU A 54 -1.31 -14.99 15.57
CA LEU A 54 -2.45 -14.81 14.68
C LEU A 54 -3.10 -16.17 14.38
N GLY A 55 -3.83 -16.69 15.36
CA GLY A 55 -4.60 -17.93 15.20
C GLY A 55 -5.42 -17.92 13.91
N SER A 56 -5.21 -18.95 13.08
CA SER A 56 -5.78 -19.24 11.76
C SER A 56 -5.28 -18.38 10.58
N SER A 57 -4.78 -19.07 9.53
CA SER A 57 -4.61 -18.46 8.21
C SER A 57 -5.90 -17.80 7.76
N GLY A 58 -5.81 -16.54 7.36
CA GLY A 58 -6.96 -15.75 6.94
C GLY A 58 -6.59 -14.88 5.74
N GLY A 59 -7.56 -14.69 4.85
CA GLY A 59 -7.42 -13.75 3.75
C GLY A 59 -8.68 -12.93 3.56
N ALA A 60 -8.51 -11.68 3.15
CA ALA A 60 -9.60 -10.74 2.99
C ALA A 60 -9.43 -9.93 1.69
N PRO A 61 -10.45 -9.92 0.81
CA PRO A 61 -10.46 -9.04 -0.33
C PRO A 61 -10.77 -7.61 0.10
N PHE A 62 -10.19 -6.63 -0.59
CA PHE A 62 -10.58 -5.24 -0.46
C PHE A 62 -10.41 -4.50 -1.78
N ILE A 63 -11.18 -3.42 -1.93
CA ILE A 63 -11.02 -2.48 -3.04
C ILE A 63 -10.38 -1.22 -2.48
N GLU A 64 -9.46 -0.65 -3.25
CA GLU A 64 -8.78 0.60 -2.91
C GLU A 64 -8.86 1.57 -4.07
N ALA A 65 -9.09 2.84 -3.74
CA ALA A 65 -8.95 3.95 -4.66
C ALA A 65 -7.96 4.97 -4.12
N SER A 66 -7.19 5.59 -5.00
CA SER A 66 -6.32 6.71 -4.65
C SER A 66 -6.37 7.80 -5.71
N TYR A 67 -6.14 9.02 -5.28
CA TYR A 67 -6.02 10.19 -6.13
C TYR A 67 -4.72 10.92 -5.80
N LYS A 68 -4.00 11.38 -6.82
CA LYS A 68 -2.80 12.20 -6.68
C LYS A 68 -2.84 13.42 -7.58
N TYR A 69 -2.27 14.50 -7.07
CA TYR A 69 -2.07 15.76 -7.76
C TYR A 69 -0.60 16.18 -7.66
N GLY A 70 0.02 16.44 -8.81
CA GLY A 70 1.38 16.94 -8.92
C GLY A 70 1.42 18.44 -8.65
N ILE A 71 1.88 18.81 -7.45
CA ILE A 71 2.06 20.22 -7.06
C ILE A 71 3.24 20.83 -7.81
N LYS A 72 4.28 20.03 -8.02
CA LYS A 72 5.50 20.41 -8.75
C LYS A 72 5.97 19.24 -9.58
N GLU A 73 6.91 19.50 -10.49
CA GLU A 73 7.49 18.46 -11.34
C GLU A 73 7.98 17.24 -10.56
N LYS A 74 8.50 17.43 -9.34
CA LYS A 74 9.03 16.34 -8.50
C LYS A 74 8.23 16.09 -7.22
N LEU A 75 7.02 16.64 -7.09
CA LEU A 75 6.22 16.50 -5.86
C LEU A 75 4.76 16.24 -6.19
N ASP A 76 4.27 15.06 -5.78
CA ASP A 76 2.85 14.74 -5.76
C ASP A 76 2.33 14.74 -4.32
N ILE A 77 1.08 15.14 -4.13
CA ILE A 77 0.28 14.85 -2.94
C ILE A 77 -0.93 14.03 -3.32
N GLY A 78 -1.46 13.26 -2.39
CA GLY A 78 -2.59 12.41 -2.67
C GLY A 78 -3.38 12.00 -1.47
N ILE A 79 -4.50 11.35 -1.78
CA ILE A 79 -5.37 10.68 -0.82
C ILE A 79 -5.58 9.24 -1.28
N ARG A 80 -5.79 8.34 -0.33
CA ARG A 80 -6.08 6.93 -0.57
C ARG A 80 -7.17 6.48 0.38
N ALA A 81 -8.10 5.67 -0.11
CA ALA A 81 -9.13 5.06 0.70
C ALA A 81 -9.41 3.63 0.25
N ASN A 82 -9.80 2.76 1.18
CA ASN A 82 -10.18 1.39 0.86
C ASN A 82 -11.45 0.92 1.60
N THR A 83 -11.95 -0.26 1.22
CA THR A 83 -13.18 -0.84 1.79
C THR A 83 -13.05 -1.29 3.24
N PHE A 84 -11.84 -1.30 3.80
CA PHE A 84 -11.62 -1.45 5.24
C PHE A 84 -11.77 -0.13 5.99
N LEU A 85 -12.21 0.96 5.34
CA LEU A 85 -12.32 2.28 5.96
C LEU A 85 -10.96 2.84 6.40
N ASN A 86 -9.87 2.40 5.77
CA ASN A 86 -8.60 3.10 5.86
C ASN A 86 -8.71 4.35 4.97
N LEU A 87 -8.36 5.51 5.52
CA LEU A 87 -8.20 6.76 4.79
C LEU A 87 -6.79 7.28 5.05
N ALA A 88 -6.07 7.65 4.00
CA ALA A 88 -4.72 8.14 4.11
C ALA A 88 -4.47 9.37 3.25
N VAL A 89 -3.58 10.23 3.72
CA VAL A 89 -2.97 11.31 2.94
C VAL A 89 -1.52 10.93 2.68
N ASN A 90 -1.04 11.16 1.47
CA ASN A 90 0.34 10.83 1.10
C ASN A 90 1.01 11.95 0.32
N SER A 91 2.33 11.94 0.36
CA SER A 91 3.18 12.74 -0.51
C SER A 91 4.24 11.85 -1.15
N LYS A 92 4.65 12.23 -2.35
CA LYS A 92 5.70 11.54 -3.11
C LYS A 92 6.65 12.58 -3.68
N PHE A 93 7.93 12.43 -3.37
CA PHE A 93 9.00 13.30 -3.86
C PHE A 93 9.98 12.50 -4.71
N GLN A 94 10.19 12.94 -5.96
CA GLN A 94 11.09 12.27 -6.91
C GLN A 94 12.54 12.66 -6.68
N LEU A 95 13.33 11.68 -6.24
CA LEU A 95 14.75 11.81 -5.94
C LEU A 95 15.60 11.72 -7.22
N LEU A 96 15.32 10.73 -8.07
CA LEU A 96 16.09 10.44 -9.29
C LEU A 96 15.20 10.36 -10.52
N GLY A 97 15.75 10.81 -11.65
CA GLY A 97 15.07 10.90 -12.94
C GLY A 97 14.08 12.06 -13.02
N ASP A 98 13.23 11.96 -14.04
CA ASP A 98 12.10 12.84 -14.38
C ASP A 98 10.93 12.00 -14.92
N GLN A 99 9.92 12.65 -15.50
CA GLN A 99 8.71 12.01 -16.05
C GLN A 99 8.98 11.15 -17.30
N GLN A 100 10.17 11.27 -17.92
CA GLN A 100 10.55 10.56 -19.15
C GLN A 100 11.69 9.56 -18.92
N SER A 101 12.36 9.61 -17.78
CA SER A 101 13.53 8.82 -17.44
C SER A 101 13.24 7.32 -17.37
N LYS A 102 14.05 6.51 -18.05
CA LYS A 102 13.91 5.04 -18.02
C LYS A 102 14.00 4.44 -16.62
N GLY A 103 14.73 5.06 -15.70
CA GLY A 103 14.74 4.71 -14.28
C GLY A 103 14.32 5.91 -13.45
N ALA A 104 13.51 5.68 -12.42
CA ALA A 104 13.09 6.73 -11.50
C ALA A 104 13.02 6.20 -10.07
N LEU A 105 13.39 7.05 -9.11
CA LEU A 105 13.33 6.77 -7.69
C LEU A 105 12.60 7.92 -7.00
N SER A 106 11.61 7.58 -6.19
CA SER A 106 10.89 8.51 -5.32
C SER A 106 10.91 8.02 -3.87
N THR A 107 10.70 8.92 -2.94
CA THR A 107 10.37 8.61 -1.54
C THR A 107 9.09 9.33 -1.15
N GLY A 108 8.54 9.06 0.02
CA GLY A 108 7.34 9.72 0.48
C GLY A 108 7.06 9.54 1.96
N ILE A 109 5.94 10.12 2.37
CA ILE A 109 5.31 9.83 3.64
C ILE A 109 3.82 9.65 3.41
N GLU A 110 3.22 8.67 4.07
CA GLU A 110 1.78 8.44 4.10
C GLU A 110 1.31 8.40 5.56
N LEU A 111 0.24 9.14 5.85
CA LEU A 111 -0.42 9.17 7.15
C LEU A 111 -1.82 8.60 6.97
N GLY A 112 -2.07 7.46 7.60
CA GLY A 112 -3.33 6.74 7.51
C GLY A 112 -4.10 6.73 8.82
N ILE A 113 -5.42 6.75 8.72
CA ILE A 113 -6.36 6.55 9.83
C ILE A 113 -7.31 5.39 9.47
N PHE A 114 -7.73 4.66 10.49
CA PHE A 114 -8.66 3.54 10.39
C PHE A 114 -9.60 3.55 11.60
N ALA A 115 -10.81 2.97 11.45
CA ALA A 115 -11.83 2.87 12.49
C ALA A 115 -12.11 4.19 13.25
N GLY A 116 -12.37 5.27 12.53
CA GLY A 116 -12.83 6.54 13.12
C GLY A 116 -11.79 7.22 14.02
N LEU A 117 -10.51 7.21 13.62
CA LEU A 117 -9.33 7.77 14.31
C LEU A 117 -8.75 6.91 15.45
N SER A 118 -9.37 5.77 15.77
CA SER A 118 -8.88 4.89 16.84
C SER A 118 -7.59 4.15 16.46
N VAL A 119 -7.28 4.02 15.18
CA VAL A 119 -6.02 3.44 14.69
C VAL A 119 -5.40 4.40 13.69
N TRP A 120 -4.11 4.66 13.83
CA TRP A 120 -3.35 5.46 12.88
C TRP A 120 -2.07 4.75 12.48
N ASN A 121 -1.58 5.09 11.29
CA ASN A 121 -0.32 4.59 10.78
C ASN A 121 0.48 5.68 10.07
N VAL A 122 1.80 5.53 10.11
CA VAL A 122 2.76 6.33 9.35
C VAL A 122 3.54 5.37 8.48
N GLN A 123 3.69 5.71 7.20
CA GLN A 123 4.40 4.88 6.24
C GLN A 123 5.49 5.69 5.55
N ILE A 124 6.64 5.05 5.36
CA ILE A 124 7.79 5.59 4.62
C ILE A 124 8.07 4.65 3.44
N PRO A 125 7.49 4.92 2.27
CA PRO A 125 7.76 4.18 1.05
C PRO A 125 8.97 4.75 0.30
N LEU A 126 9.78 3.85 -0.26
CA LEU A 126 10.75 4.17 -1.30
C LEU A 126 10.26 3.50 -2.59
N MET A 127 10.04 4.28 -3.64
CA MET A 127 9.43 3.82 -4.89
C MET A 127 10.44 3.83 -6.02
N ALA A 128 10.87 2.66 -6.46
CA ALA A 128 11.78 2.51 -7.59
C ALA A 128 11.04 1.95 -8.80
N SER A 129 11.31 2.49 -9.98
CA SER A 129 10.71 2.01 -11.22
C SER A 129 11.67 2.03 -12.39
N TYR A 130 11.48 1.08 -13.30
CA TYR A 130 12.20 0.96 -14.57
C TYR A 130 11.22 0.78 -15.72
N TYR A 131 11.48 1.47 -16.83
CA TYR A 131 10.66 1.49 -18.03
C TYR A 131 11.45 0.92 -19.20
N PRO A 132 11.43 -0.42 -19.41
CA PRO A 132 12.06 -1.03 -20.58
C PRO A 132 11.48 -0.48 -21.89
N LYS A 133 10.19 -0.11 -21.86
CA LYS A 133 9.42 0.54 -22.93
C LYS A 133 8.50 1.58 -22.31
N ASP A 134 8.05 2.56 -23.10
CA ASP A 134 7.16 3.62 -22.62
C ASP A 134 5.77 3.14 -22.16
N ASN A 135 5.43 1.89 -22.45
CA ASN A 135 4.17 1.25 -22.07
C ASN A 135 4.36 0.08 -21.09
N ILE A 136 5.56 -0.13 -20.55
CA ILE A 136 5.82 -1.18 -19.55
C ILE A 136 6.63 -0.55 -18.43
N CYS A 137 6.11 -0.58 -17.21
CA CYS A 137 6.79 -0.13 -16.00
C CYS A 137 6.93 -1.31 -15.04
N LEU A 138 8.16 -1.64 -14.67
CA LEU A 138 8.47 -2.54 -13.58
C LEU A 138 8.76 -1.70 -12.35
N TYR A 139 8.19 -2.05 -11.20
CA TYR A 139 8.43 -1.29 -9.98
C TYR A 139 8.68 -2.18 -8.78
N VAL A 140 9.38 -1.60 -7.80
CA VAL A 140 9.58 -2.16 -6.47
C VAL A 140 9.43 -1.03 -5.45
N ASN A 141 8.59 -1.26 -4.44
CA ASN A 141 8.26 -0.27 -3.44
C ASN A 141 8.50 -0.83 -2.03
N PRO A 142 9.76 -0.94 -1.56
CA PRO A 142 10.01 -1.21 -0.16
C PRO A 142 9.39 -0.14 0.72
N ARG A 143 8.81 -0.56 1.84
CA ARG A 143 8.05 0.31 2.72
C ARG A 143 8.20 -0.14 4.16
N TYR A 144 8.39 0.86 5.03
CA TYR A 144 8.21 0.73 6.45
C TYR A 144 6.85 1.31 6.85
N ILE A 145 6.11 0.63 7.71
CA ILE A 145 4.86 1.12 8.30
C ILE A 145 4.94 0.96 9.81
N PHE A 146 4.64 2.02 10.54
CA PHE A 146 4.33 1.94 11.95
C PHE A 146 2.82 2.15 12.12
N GLN A 147 2.15 1.25 12.83
CA GLN A 147 0.72 1.34 13.13
C GLN A 147 0.48 1.17 14.62
N THR A 148 -0.36 2.02 15.20
CA THR A 148 -0.78 1.90 16.60
C THR A 148 -2.26 2.21 16.77
N ALA A 149 -2.82 1.75 17.89
CA ALA A 149 -4.19 1.99 18.31
C ALA A 149 -4.20 2.98 19.49
N GLY A 150 -5.03 4.02 19.38
CA GLY A 150 -5.17 5.07 20.39
C GLY A 150 -3.93 5.96 20.52
N ALA A 151 -3.71 6.48 21.73
CA ALA A 151 -2.58 7.34 22.08
C ALA A 151 -1.37 6.55 22.61
N GLN A 152 -1.31 5.25 22.35
CA GLN A 152 -0.25 4.39 22.87
C GLN A 152 1.06 4.57 22.07
N THR A 153 2.19 4.37 22.74
CA THR A 153 3.53 4.42 22.13
C THR A 153 3.98 3.06 21.59
N GLU A 154 3.25 2.00 21.92
CA GLU A 154 3.48 0.65 21.41
C GLU A 154 2.65 0.42 20.15
N GLY A 155 3.21 -0.29 19.18
CA GLY A 155 2.57 -0.49 17.88
C GLY A 155 3.19 -1.63 17.09
N ALA A 156 2.51 -1.99 16.01
CA ALA A 156 2.99 -2.98 15.06
C ALA A 156 3.87 -2.30 14.00
N ASN A 157 4.98 -2.95 13.68
CA ASN A 157 5.90 -2.55 12.63
C ASN A 157 5.70 -3.47 11.43
N TYR A 158 5.59 -2.88 10.25
CA TYR A 158 5.52 -3.59 8.99
C TYR A 158 6.77 -3.23 8.21
N ILE A 159 7.53 -4.25 7.81
CA ILE A 159 8.67 -4.09 6.92
C ILE A 159 8.45 -5.03 5.75
N GLY A 160 8.42 -4.47 4.55
CA GLY A 160 8.13 -5.25 3.37
C GLY A 160 8.35 -4.49 2.09
N SER A 161 7.87 -5.09 1.01
CA SER A 161 7.97 -4.50 -0.31
C SER A 161 6.82 -4.96 -1.19
N ASN A 162 6.46 -4.07 -2.12
CA ASN A 162 5.63 -4.40 -3.25
C ASN A 162 6.50 -4.55 -4.50
N LEU A 163 6.13 -5.48 -5.37
CA LEU A 163 6.74 -5.76 -6.65
C LEU A 163 5.62 -5.87 -7.67
N GLY A 164 5.73 -5.14 -8.78
CA GLY A 164 4.68 -5.21 -9.77
C GLY A 164 5.07 -4.70 -11.14
N VAL A 165 4.09 -4.81 -12.03
CA VAL A 165 4.19 -4.37 -13.42
C VAL A 165 2.96 -3.54 -13.78
N LEU A 166 3.17 -2.45 -14.51
CA LEU A 166 2.12 -1.63 -15.12
C LEU A 166 2.27 -1.67 -16.65
N PHE A 167 1.15 -1.86 -17.34
CA PHE A 167 1.03 -1.90 -18.80
C PHE A 167 0.20 -0.73 -19.30
N GLY A 168 0.81 0.08 -20.18
CA GLY A 168 0.22 1.27 -20.77
C GLY A 168 1.03 2.53 -20.49
N SER A 169 0.73 3.60 -21.21
CA SER A 169 1.46 4.88 -21.09
C SER A 169 0.65 5.91 -20.29
N LYS A 170 -0.54 6.28 -20.77
CA LYS A 170 -1.43 7.25 -20.09
C LYS A 170 -2.39 6.58 -19.11
N ASN A 171 -3.01 5.49 -19.55
CA ASN A 171 -3.83 4.63 -18.73
C ASN A 171 -3.09 3.31 -18.57
N LYS A 172 -2.97 2.83 -17.33
CA LYS A 172 -2.12 1.70 -17.01
C LYS A 172 -2.93 0.63 -16.27
N PHE A 173 -2.92 -0.59 -16.78
CA PHE A 173 -3.36 -1.76 -16.03
C PHE A 173 -2.16 -2.36 -15.28
N GLY A 174 -2.36 -2.86 -14.07
CA GLY A 174 -1.26 -3.35 -13.25
C GLY A 174 -1.57 -4.64 -12.51
N ILE A 175 -0.50 -5.38 -12.23
CA ILE A 175 -0.47 -6.50 -11.29
C ILE A 175 0.55 -6.16 -10.21
N ASP A 176 0.18 -6.37 -8.95
CA ASP A 176 1.00 -6.08 -7.77
C ASP A 176 1.10 -7.31 -6.87
N LEU A 177 2.29 -7.56 -6.33
CA LEU A 177 2.55 -8.57 -5.33
C LEU A 177 3.26 -7.92 -4.15
N ALA A 178 2.73 -8.14 -2.95
CA ALA A 178 3.27 -7.59 -1.72
C ALA A 178 3.75 -8.70 -0.79
N PHE A 179 4.87 -8.45 -0.13
CA PHE A 179 5.39 -9.27 0.96
C PHE A 179 5.76 -8.38 2.13
N TYR A 180 5.15 -8.59 3.28
CA TYR A 180 5.41 -7.83 4.50
C TYR A 180 5.60 -8.75 5.70
N LYS A 181 6.55 -8.40 6.56
CA LYS A 181 6.63 -8.92 7.92
C LYS A 181 5.98 -7.90 8.85
N VAL A 182 5.07 -8.36 9.69
CA VAL A 182 4.25 -7.53 10.56
C VAL A 182 4.36 -8.02 11.99
N GLY A 183 4.68 -7.14 12.92
CA GLY A 183 4.64 -7.52 14.32
C GLY A 183 5.28 -6.54 15.30
N ALA A 184 5.41 -6.98 16.54
CA ALA A 184 6.05 -6.25 17.62
C ALA A 184 7.49 -6.75 17.82
N ALA A 185 8.30 -6.05 18.63
CA ALA A 185 9.76 -6.18 18.72
C ALA A 185 10.36 -7.61 18.72
N SER A 186 9.63 -8.64 19.17
CA SER A 186 10.09 -10.02 19.25
C SER A 186 9.34 -11.03 18.37
N GLU A 187 8.25 -10.65 17.70
CA GLU A 187 7.38 -11.59 16.98
C GLU A 187 6.85 -10.98 15.69
N PHE A 188 6.96 -11.70 14.57
CA PHE A 188 6.53 -11.25 13.26
C PHE A 188 5.70 -12.32 12.53
N ALA A 189 4.53 -11.92 12.04
CA ALA A 189 3.76 -12.66 11.05
C ALA A 189 4.16 -12.24 9.63
N THR A 190 4.02 -13.16 8.68
CA THR A 190 4.16 -12.84 7.25
C THR A 190 2.80 -12.47 6.68
N MET A 191 2.76 -11.49 5.79
CA MET A 191 1.56 -11.05 5.09
C MET A 191 1.89 -10.93 3.60
N LEU A 192 1.04 -11.54 2.78
CA LEU A 192 1.08 -11.50 1.33
C LEU A 192 -0.10 -10.69 0.81
N ASN A 193 0.08 -9.98 -0.30
CA ASN A 193 -1.03 -9.37 -1.02
C ASN A 193 -0.85 -9.56 -2.52
N LEU A 194 -1.96 -9.82 -3.20
CA LEU A 194 -2.05 -9.79 -4.66
C LEU A 194 -3.06 -8.72 -5.05
N GLY A 195 -2.66 -7.84 -5.94
CA GLY A 195 -3.48 -6.75 -6.45
C GLY A 195 -3.64 -6.79 -7.96
N LEU A 196 -4.82 -6.39 -8.43
CA LEU A 196 -5.07 -5.97 -9.81
C LEU A 196 -5.54 -4.51 -9.79
N GLY A 197 -4.89 -3.67 -10.58
CA GLY A 197 -5.08 -2.22 -10.53
C GLY A 197 -5.26 -1.59 -11.89
N TYR A 198 -5.91 -0.45 -11.92
CA TYR A 198 -5.97 0.42 -13.09
C TYR A 198 -5.72 1.87 -12.68
N LYS A 199 -4.73 2.50 -13.31
CA LYS A 199 -4.31 3.88 -13.09
C LYS A 199 -4.62 4.72 -14.32
N PHE A 200 -5.27 5.85 -14.11
CA PHE A 200 -5.48 6.87 -15.13
C PHE A 200 -4.63 8.09 -14.79
N VAL A 201 -4.00 8.70 -15.80
CA VAL A 201 -3.24 9.95 -15.68
C VAL A 201 -3.84 11.00 -16.62
N PHE A 202 -4.11 12.20 -16.11
CA PHE A 202 -4.70 13.33 -16.84
C PHE A 202 -3.81 14.58 -16.72
#